data_AF-A0A433QX68-F1
#
_entry.id   AF-A0A433QX68-F1
#
_cell.length_a   1.000
_cell.length_b   1.000
_cell.length_c   1.000
_cell.angle_alpha   90.00
_cell.angle_beta   90.00
_cell.angle_gamma   90.00
#
_symmetry.space_group_name_H-M   'P 1'
#
loop_
_entity.id
_entity.type
_entity.pdbx_description
1 polymer ?
#
loop_
_entity_poly.entity_id
_entity_poly.type
_entity_poly.pdbx_seq_one_letter_code
_entity_poly.pdbx_strand_id
1 'polypeptide(L)'
;MMSLHKFRHFGSSPETILKTMSPTLRSQVISLYKQLVYLGREYPLGYTEYFRPRLKAAFAKKSDLREGEEIRRAIAHGEYVVKGEWEGLW
;
A
#
# COMPACT_ATOMS: atom_id res chain seq x y z
N MET A 1 37.59 20.42 -37.32
CA MET A 1 37.57 19.95 -35.91
C MET A 1 36.15 19.55 -35.57
N MET A 2 35.97 18.33 -35.06
CA MET A 2 34.76 17.51 -35.22
C MET A 2 33.56 17.96 -34.37
N SER A 3 32.38 17.82 -34.99
CA SER A 3 31.02 18.08 -34.51
C SER A 3 30.65 17.25 -33.26
N LEU A 4 30.03 17.91 -32.28
CA LEU A 4 29.45 17.30 -31.06
C LEU A 4 28.15 16.53 -31.36
N HIS A 5 28.26 15.46 -32.14
CA HIS A 5 27.21 14.44 -32.28
C HIS A 5 27.69 13.13 -31.67
N LYS A 6 27.57 12.97 -30.34
CA LYS A 6 27.51 11.63 -29.71
C LYS A 6 27.04 11.65 -28.25
N PHE A 7 25.76 11.98 -28.03
CA PHE A 7 25.03 11.46 -26.87
C PHE A 7 23.71 10.87 -27.33
N ARG A 8 23.82 9.67 -27.90
CA ARG A 8 22.71 8.73 -28.04
C ARG A 8 23.29 7.39 -27.67
N HIS A 9 22.75 6.77 -26.61
CA HIS A 9 22.76 5.35 -26.23
C HIS A 9 22.79 5.16 -24.69
N PHE A 10 21.71 5.50 -24.00
CA PHE A 10 20.95 4.53 -23.20
C PHE A 10 19.60 5.15 -22.83
N GLY A 11 18.53 4.59 -23.39
CA GLY A 11 17.17 5.09 -23.20
C GLY A 11 16.61 4.69 -21.84
N SER A 12 16.84 5.52 -20.83
CA SER A 12 15.97 5.55 -19.65
C SER A 12 15.81 7.00 -19.24
N SER A 13 14.63 7.56 -19.53
CA SER A 13 14.26 8.87 -19.03
C SER A 13 14.28 8.83 -17.49
N PRO A 14 14.71 9.89 -16.78
CA PRO A 14 14.73 9.92 -15.31
C PRO A 14 13.36 9.60 -14.70
N GLU A 15 12.26 9.86 -15.42
CA GLU A 15 10.91 9.43 -15.04
C GLU A 15 10.74 7.90 -14.98
N THR A 16 11.46 7.14 -15.81
CA THR A 16 11.45 5.67 -15.83
C THR A 16 12.15 5.10 -14.60
N ILE A 17 13.24 5.72 -14.15
CA ILE A 17 13.97 5.30 -12.95
C ILE A 17 13.14 5.57 -11.69
N LEU A 18 12.46 6.73 -11.63
CA LEU A 18 11.53 7.04 -10.54
C LEU A 18 10.30 6.11 -10.53
N LYS A 19 9.80 5.70 -11.70
CA LYS A 19 8.67 4.75 -11.81
C LYS A 19 9.03 3.34 -11.35
N THR A 20 10.29 2.93 -11.51
CA THR A 20 10.78 1.58 -11.16
C THR A 20 10.96 1.39 -9.65
N MET A 21 11.10 2.48 -8.89
CA MET A 21 11.14 2.46 -7.41
C MET A 21 9.76 2.54 -6.75
N SER A 22 8.66 2.58 -7.52
CA SER A 22 7.32 2.55 -6.94
C SER A 22 6.98 1.11 -6.50
N PRO A 23 6.74 0.85 -5.20
CA PRO A 23 6.30 -0.47 -4.76
C PRO A 23 4.97 -0.79 -5.45
N THR A 24 4.88 -2.00 -6.02
CA THR A 24 3.62 -2.48 -6.61
C THR A 24 2.46 -2.34 -5.62
N LEU A 25 1.23 -2.17 -6.12
CA LEU A 25 0.04 -2.08 -5.24
C LEU A 25 -0.04 -3.28 -4.27
N ARG A 26 0.35 -4.47 -4.73
CA ARG A 26 0.44 -5.67 -3.89
C ARG A 26 1.42 -5.48 -2.72
N SER A 27 2.60 -4.92 -2.96
CA SER A 27 3.58 -4.63 -1.91
C SER A 27 3.04 -3.63 -0.90
N GLN A 28 2.32 -2.60 -1.35
CA GLN A 28 1.68 -1.61 -0.48
C GLN A 28 0.61 -2.25 0.41
N VAL A 29 -0.27 -3.09 -0.16
CA VAL A 29 -1.29 -3.85 0.59
C VAL A 29 -0.64 -4.74 1.66
N ILE A 30 0.43 -5.46 1.32
CA ILE A 30 1.15 -6.33 2.25
C ILE A 30 1.79 -5.51 3.39
N SER A 31 2.39 -4.37 3.07
CA SER A 31 3.01 -3.49 4.06
C SER A 31 1.96 -2.96 5.04
N LEU A 32 0.85 -2.45 4.51
CA LEU A 32 -0.28 -1.95 5.29
C LEU A 32 -0.86 -3.04 6.22
N TYR A 33 -1.06 -4.25 5.71
CA TYR A 33 -1.55 -5.37 6.53
C TYR A 33 -0.62 -5.68 7.71
N LYS A 34 0.71 -5.73 7.47
CA LYS A 34 1.69 -5.97 8.53
C LYS A 34 1.70 -4.86 9.57
N GLN A 35 1.60 -3.61 9.12
CA GLN A 35 1.55 -2.44 10.00
C GLN A 35 0.29 -2.46 10.86
N LEU A 36 -0.88 -2.74 10.29
CA LEU A 36 -2.14 -2.88 11.04
C LEU A 36 -2.09 -4.04 12.05
N VAL A 37 -1.53 -5.18 11.66
CA VAL A 37 -1.30 -6.31 12.58
C VAL A 37 -0.41 -5.92 13.76
N TYR A 38 0.63 -5.13 13.52
CA TYR A 38 1.54 -4.66 14.57
C TYR A 38 0.83 -3.70 15.53
N LEU A 39 0.16 -2.68 15.00
CA LEU A 39 -0.55 -1.67 15.80
C LEU A 39 -1.73 -2.26 16.58
N GLY A 40 -2.42 -3.24 16.00
CA GLY A 40 -3.55 -3.90 16.64
C GLY A 40 -3.20 -4.70 17.90
N ARG A 41 -1.91 -4.95 18.19
CA ARG A 41 -1.49 -5.68 19.39
C ARG A 41 -1.86 -4.98 20.69
N GLU A 42 -1.90 -3.65 20.66
CA GLU A 42 -2.26 -2.79 21.80
C GLU A 42 -3.71 -2.29 21.71
N TYR A 43 -4.53 -2.88 20.84
CA TYR A 43 -5.89 -2.43 20.62
C TYR A 43 -6.75 -2.62 21.90
N PRO A 44 -7.50 -1.60 22.38
CA PRO A 44 -8.18 -1.64 23.67
C PRO A 44 -9.16 -2.80 23.85
N LEU A 45 -9.85 -3.20 22.78
CA LEU A 45 -10.84 -4.30 22.81
C LEU A 45 -10.22 -5.69 22.62
N GLY A 46 -8.89 -5.76 22.51
CA GLY A 46 -8.14 -7.01 22.42
C GLY A 46 -7.71 -7.39 20.99
N TYR A 47 -6.48 -7.85 20.86
CA TYR A 47 -5.91 -8.23 19.56
C TYR A 47 -6.53 -9.51 18.98
N THR A 48 -6.54 -10.60 19.74
CA THR A 48 -6.89 -11.94 19.24
C THR A 48 -8.38 -12.08 18.95
N GLU A 49 -9.23 -11.67 19.89
CA GLU A 49 -10.68 -11.89 19.83
C GLU A 49 -11.41 -10.77 19.08
N TYR A 50 -10.87 -9.55 19.04
CA TYR A 50 -11.56 -8.39 18.49
C TYR A 50 -10.92 -7.85 17.21
N PHE A 51 -9.66 -7.42 17.28
CA PHE A 51 -9.03 -6.68 16.19
C PHE A 51 -8.66 -7.59 15.00
N ARG A 52 -7.95 -8.68 15.26
CA ARG A 52 -7.44 -9.59 14.23
C ARG A 52 -8.52 -10.20 13.34
N PRO A 53 -9.67 -10.71 13.85
CA PRO A 53 -10.73 -11.23 12.98
C PRO A 53 -11.36 -10.14 12.11
N ARG A 54 -11.53 -8.91 12.62
CA ARG A 54 -12.05 -7.77 11.85
C ARG A 54 -11.10 -7.33 10.73
N LEU A 55 -9.81 -7.22 11.06
CA LEU A 55 -8.77 -6.92 10.06
C LEU A 55 -8.79 -7.97 8.94
N LYS A 56 -8.79 -9.26 9.30
CA LYS A 56 -8.85 -10.35 8.32
C LYS A 56 -10.10 -10.27 7.46
N ALA A 57 -11.27 -10.03 8.07
CA ALA A 57 -12.53 -9.92 7.35
C ALA A 57 -12.52 -8.75 6.36
N ALA A 58 -12.00 -7.58 6.75
CA ALA A 58 -11.95 -6.42 5.87
C ALA A 58 -11.03 -6.60 4.66
N PHE A 59 -9.87 -7.25 4.85
CA PHE A 59 -8.98 -7.59 3.72
C PHE A 59 -9.57 -8.68 2.83
N ALA A 60 -10.25 -9.68 3.42
CA ALA A 60 -10.95 -10.72 2.67
C ALA A 60 -12.12 -10.16 1.84
N LYS A 61 -12.92 -9.23 2.38
CA LYS A 61 -14.01 -8.54 1.63
C LYS A 61 -13.51 -7.82 0.37
N LYS A 62 -12.21 -7.50 0.28
CA LYS A 62 -11.60 -6.74 -0.80
C LYS A 62 -10.60 -7.56 -1.64
N SER A 63 -10.51 -8.88 -1.45
CA SER A 63 -9.52 -9.71 -2.15
C SER A 63 -9.74 -9.79 -3.66
N ASP A 64 -10.96 -9.57 -4.13
CA ASP A 64 -11.34 -9.66 -5.54
C ASP A 64 -11.18 -8.34 -6.30
N LEU A 65 -10.71 -7.27 -5.64
CA LEU A 65 -10.44 -5.99 -6.32
C LEU A 65 -9.34 -6.17 -7.37
N ARG A 66 -9.66 -5.82 -8.61
CA ARG A 66 -8.71 -5.87 -9.75
C ARG A 66 -8.35 -4.49 -10.27
N GLU A 67 -9.21 -3.49 -10.06
CA GLU A 67 -8.99 -2.13 -10.50
C GLU A 67 -7.97 -1.41 -9.61
N GLY A 68 -6.92 -0.88 -10.23
CA GLY A 68 -5.83 -0.22 -9.51
C GLY A 68 -6.28 0.97 -8.66
N GLU A 69 -7.23 1.76 -9.15
CA GLU A 69 -7.81 2.89 -8.41
C GLU A 69 -8.61 2.45 -7.18
N GLU A 70 -9.36 1.35 -7.27
CA GLU A 70 -10.09 0.80 -6.13
C GLU A 70 -9.14 0.28 -5.05
N ILE A 71 -8.05 -0.36 -5.46
CA ILE A 71 -7.00 -0.82 -4.54
C ILE A 71 -6.33 0.38 -3.85
N ARG A 72 -6.02 1.46 -4.58
CA ARG A 72 -5.46 2.70 -3.99
C ARG A 72 -6.41 3.32 -2.97
N ARG A 73 -7.70 3.41 -3.28
CA ARG A 73 -8.72 3.88 -2.32
C ARG A 73 -8.80 2.99 -1.08
N ALA A 74 -8.73 1.68 -1.25
CA ALA A 74 -8.73 0.75 -0.13
C ALA A 74 -7.47 0.88 0.76
N ILE A 75 -6.30 1.08 0.15
CA ILE A 75 -5.05 1.36 0.88
C ILE A 75 -5.18 2.65 1.68
N ALA A 76 -5.60 3.75 1.06
CA ALA A 76 -5.78 5.04 1.73
C ALA A 76 -6.75 4.95 2.91
N HIS A 77 -7.82 4.16 2.77
CA HIS A 77 -8.75 3.90 3.86
C HIS A 77 -8.06 3.18 5.04
N GLY A 78 -7.28 2.13 4.77
CA GLY A 78 -6.56 1.44 5.85
C GLY A 78 -5.47 2.28 6.51
N GLU A 79 -4.79 3.16 5.76
CA GLU A 79 -3.83 4.13 6.29
C GLU A 79 -4.49 5.18 7.19
N TYR A 80 -5.75 5.52 6.92
CA TYR A 80 -6.52 6.38 7.81
C TYR A 80 -6.87 5.69 9.13
N VAL A 81 -7.24 4.41 9.08
CA VAL A 81 -7.52 3.62 10.30
C VAL A 81 -6.26 3.46 11.17
N VAL A 82 -5.08 3.31 10.55
CA VAL A 82 -3.77 3.33 11.24
C VAL A 82 -3.57 4.58 12.09
N LYS A 83 -4.10 5.74 11.68
CA LYS A 83 -3.93 7.02 12.40
C LYS A 83 -4.76 7.12 13.69
N GLY A 84 -5.55 6.09 14.02
CA GLY A 84 -6.23 6.00 15.31
C GLY A 84 -7.57 6.73 15.38
N GLU A 85 -8.14 7.10 14.24
CA GLU A 85 -9.30 8.00 14.20
C GLU A 85 -10.67 7.30 14.32
N TRP A 86 -10.82 5.96 14.21
CA TRP A 86 -12.16 5.32 14.25
C TRP A 86 -12.20 3.89 14.82
N GLU A 87 -13.07 3.67 15.80
CA GLU A 87 -13.52 2.34 16.28
C GLU A 87 -14.68 1.75 15.44
N GLY A 88 -15.18 2.46 14.42
CA GLY A 88 -16.49 2.19 13.78
C GLY A 88 -16.52 1.76 12.31
N LEU A 89 -15.39 1.39 11.66
CA LEU A 89 -15.32 1.25 10.19
C LEU A 89 -14.86 -0.13 9.65
N TRP A 90 -15.10 -1.23 10.38
CA TRP A 90 -14.76 -2.60 9.95
C TRP A 90 -15.99 -3.45 9.55
#